data_AF-A0A817KXC6-F1
#
_entry.id   AF-A0A817KXC6-F1
#
_cell.length_a   1.000
_cell.length_b   1.000
_cell.length_c   1.000
_cell.angle_alpha   90.00
_cell.angle_beta   90.00
_cell.angle_gamma   90.00
#
_symmetry.space_group_name_H-M   'P 1'
#
loop_
_entity.id
_entity.type
_entity.pdbx_description
1 polymer ?
#
loop_
_entity_poly.entity_id
_entity_poly.type
_entity_poly.pdbx_seq_one_letter_code
_entity_poly.pdbx_strand_id
1 'polypeptide(L)'
;MFDVSHLFLIDPLVENLFDNEQWKDYWYNKIIPRLHAMQLSAAIGVNRILVLTHMINTPLATKISDNAEDNNININHRQKHLLCNAAHISSAIREHFYMNETFSQMKLAWRMKAFPSNISVTIVNRRQYDKILSKELNKIWDESQEYLRMELFRNRIQHRFIDSTDKYFIFNKPDLLESLIKDSISQWREQKGLA
;
A
#
# COMPACT_ATOMS: atom_id res chain seq x y z
N MET A 1 -2.17 -29.02 -5.47
CA MET A 1 -2.27 -28.13 -4.29
C MET A 1 -1.08 -27.20 -4.39
N PHE A 2 -1.31 -25.89 -4.54
CA PHE A 2 -0.21 -24.92 -4.67
C PHE A 2 0.46 -24.75 -3.30
N ASP A 3 1.76 -25.00 -3.23
CA ASP A 3 2.53 -24.82 -2.01
C ASP A 3 3.14 -23.42 -2.00
N VAL A 4 2.93 -22.65 -0.93
CA VAL A 4 3.39 -21.26 -0.82
C VAL A 4 4.74 -21.26 -0.10
N SER A 5 5.79 -20.90 -0.82
CA SER A 5 7.17 -20.95 -0.32
C SER A 5 7.62 -19.72 0.46
N HIS A 6 7.16 -18.54 0.05
CA HIS A 6 7.62 -17.26 0.56
C HIS A 6 6.50 -16.20 0.51
N LEU A 7 6.39 -15.38 1.55
CA LEU A 7 5.47 -14.25 1.63
C LEU A 7 6.25 -12.95 1.49
N PHE A 8 5.87 -12.12 0.53
CA PHE A 8 6.50 -10.82 0.31
C PHE A 8 5.47 -9.71 0.58
N LEU A 9 5.73 -8.89 1.60
CA LEU A 9 4.84 -7.82 2.04
C LEU A 9 5.46 -6.48 1.68
N ILE A 10 4.66 -5.58 1.10
CA ILE A 10 5.08 -4.25 0.66
C ILE A 10 4.24 -3.23 1.41
N ASP A 11 4.90 -2.38 2.22
CA ASP A 11 4.26 -1.39 3.09
C ASP A 11 2.98 -1.93 3.78
N PRO A 12 3.05 -3.10 4.46
CA PRO A 12 1.86 -3.74 5.02
C PRO A 12 1.23 -2.87 6.11
N LEU A 13 -0.06 -2.57 5.98
CA LEU A 13 -0.84 -1.99 7.07
C LEU A 13 -1.13 -3.05 8.15
N VAL A 14 -1.16 -2.64 9.42
CA VAL A 14 -1.18 -3.56 10.58
C VAL A 14 -2.31 -3.18 11.52
N GLU A 15 -2.85 -4.17 12.22
CA GLU A 15 -4.01 -3.99 13.09
C GLU A 15 -3.80 -3.00 14.24
N ASN A 16 -2.59 -2.93 14.78
CA ASN A 16 -2.26 -2.02 15.89
C ASN A 16 -2.20 -0.54 15.47
N LEU A 17 -2.18 -0.25 14.17
CA LEU A 17 -2.21 1.11 13.65
C LEU A 17 -3.52 1.82 14.04
N PHE A 18 -4.61 1.07 14.07
CA PHE A 18 -5.92 1.51 14.57
C PHE A 18 -6.10 1.23 16.07
N ASP A 19 -5.04 1.01 16.84
CA ASP A 19 -5.14 1.11 18.31
C ASP A 19 -4.83 2.57 18.75
N ASN A 20 -4.07 3.34 17.94
CA ASN A 20 -3.71 4.73 18.23
C ASN A 20 -4.82 5.73 17.84
N GLU A 21 -5.19 6.62 18.77
CA GLU A 21 -6.24 7.62 18.54
C GLU A 21 -5.88 8.70 17.52
N GLN A 22 -4.62 9.15 17.46
CA GLN A 22 -4.19 10.16 16.48
C GLN A 22 -4.27 9.62 15.05
N TRP A 23 -3.92 8.35 14.85
CA TRP A 23 -4.07 7.70 13.54
C TRP A 23 -5.55 7.56 13.17
N LYS A 24 -6.40 7.12 14.10
CA LYS A 24 -7.86 7.06 13.88
C LYS A 24 -8.43 8.41 13.51
N ASP A 25 -8.09 9.46 14.25
CA ASP A 25 -8.56 10.82 14.01
C ASP A 25 -8.16 11.27 12.60
N TYR A 26 -6.89 11.09 12.23
CA TYR A 26 -6.42 11.37 10.86
C TYR A 26 -7.21 10.58 9.80
N TRP A 27 -7.43 9.29 10.02
CA TRP A 27 -8.10 8.41 9.07
C TRP A 27 -9.57 8.77 8.87
N TYR A 28 -10.33 8.89 9.97
CA TYR A 28 -11.77 9.12 9.95
C TYR A 28 -12.16 10.59 9.75
N ASN A 29 -11.35 11.54 10.20
CA ASN A 29 -11.68 12.97 10.09
C ASN A 29 -10.96 13.68 8.93
N LYS A 30 -9.91 13.10 8.34
CA LYS A 30 -9.25 13.69 7.15
C LYS A 30 -9.38 12.83 5.90
N ILE A 31 -9.01 11.55 5.94
CA ILE A 31 -8.99 10.71 4.73
C ILE A 31 -10.39 10.43 4.21
N ILE A 32 -11.26 9.86 5.06
CA ILE A 32 -12.61 9.44 4.64
C ILE A 32 -13.46 10.63 4.15
N PRO A 33 -13.52 11.77 4.84
CA PRO A 33 -14.26 12.94 4.37
C PRO A 33 -13.72 13.49 3.06
N ARG A 34 -12.39 13.49 2.86
CA ARG A 34 -11.78 13.89 1.59
C ARG A 34 -12.21 12.98 0.45
N LEU A 35 -12.25 11.66 0.67
CA LEU A 35 -12.74 10.71 -0.34
C LEU A 35 -14.22 10.92 -0.65
N HIS A 36 -15.06 11.19 0.37
CA HIS A 36 -16.48 11.54 0.15
C HIS A 36 -16.64 12.83 -0.65
N ALA A 37 -15.86 13.88 -0.33
CA ALA A 37 -15.86 15.11 -1.09
C ALA A 37 -15.47 14.85 -2.55
N MET A 38 -14.48 13.99 -2.77
CA MET A 38 -14.03 13.58 -4.11
C MET A 38 -15.06 12.75 -4.87
N GLN A 39 -15.84 11.92 -4.16
CA GLN A 39 -16.96 11.16 -4.73
C GLN A 39 -18.10 12.09 -5.16
N LEU A 40 -18.45 13.06 -4.30
CA LEU A 40 -19.47 14.05 -4.60
C LEU A 40 -19.07 14.93 -5.78
N SER A 41 -17.81 15.39 -5.81
CA SER A 41 -17.28 16.18 -6.93
C SER A 41 -17.20 15.37 -8.22
N ALA A 42 -16.94 14.05 -8.15
CA ALA A 42 -17.06 13.16 -9.31
C ALA A 42 -18.51 13.03 -9.78
N ALA A 43 -19.46 12.84 -8.85
CA ALA A 43 -20.88 12.67 -9.18
C ALA A 43 -21.48 13.90 -9.85
N ILE A 44 -21.07 15.10 -9.44
CA ILE A 44 -21.50 16.38 -10.03
C ILE A 44 -20.72 16.70 -11.32
N GLY A 45 -19.65 15.94 -11.63
CA GLY A 45 -18.85 16.12 -12.84
C GLY A 45 -17.71 17.14 -12.71
N VAL A 46 -17.52 17.74 -11.53
CA VAL A 46 -16.42 18.68 -11.23
C VAL A 46 -15.06 18.04 -11.46
N ASN A 47 -14.88 16.77 -11.08
CA ASN A 47 -13.60 16.07 -11.30
C ASN A 47 -13.21 16.04 -12.78
N ARG A 48 -14.17 15.89 -13.70
CA ARG A 48 -13.89 15.88 -15.14
C ARG A 48 -13.36 17.24 -15.60
N ILE A 49 -13.96 18.33 -15.14
CA ILE A 49 -13.50 19.69 -15.44
C ILE A 49 -12.08 19.88 -14.90
N LEU A 50 -11.84 19.54 -13.63
CA LEU A 50 -10.54 19.71 -12.99
C LEU A 50 -9.43 18.86 -13.61
N VAL A 51 -9.76 17.67 -14.11
CA VAL A 51 -8.81 16.81 -14.85
C VAL A 51 -8.50 17.40 -16.23
N LEU A 52 -9.50 17.95 -16.93
CA LEU A 52 -9.30 18.60 -18.24
C LEU A 52 -8.48 19.90 -18.11
N THR A 53 -8.72 20.68 -17.07
CA THR A 53 -7.97 21.92 -16.77
C THR A 53 -6.62 21.67 -16.11
N HIS A 54 -6.20 20.41 -15.93
CA HIS A 54 -4.95 20.02 -15.26
C HIS A 54 -4.80 20.52 -13.81
N MET A 55 -5.92 20.81 -13.13
CA MET A 55 -5.94 21.20 -11.72
C MET A 55 -5.87 19.98 -10.78
N ILE A 56 -6.33 18.81 -11.23
CA ILE A 56 -6.14 17.54 -10.53
C ILE A 56 -5.23 16.65 -11.38
N ASN A 57 -4.10 16.26 -10.79
CA ASN A 57 -3.18 15.30 -11.39
C ASN A 57 -3.60 13.87 -11.05
N THR A 58 -3.38 12.97 -11.99
CA THR A 58 -3.52 11.54 -11.76
C THR A 58 -2.39 11.05 -10.83
N PRO A 59 -2.69 10.12 -9.91
CA PRO A 59 -1.73 9.67 -8.91
C PRO A 59 -0.52 8.95 -9.51
N LEU A 60 -0.71 8.16 -10.58
CA LEU A 60 0.40 7.52 -11.30
C LEU A 60 0.63 8.30 -12.59
N ALA A 61 1.28 9.45 -12.46
CA ALA A 61 1.86 10.16 -13.60
C ALA A 61 3.16 9.44 -13.98
N THR A 62 3.03 8.25 -14.56
CA THR A 62 4.18 7.45 -14.98
C THR A 62 4.90 8.14 -16.13
N LYS A 63 6.04 8.75 -15.82
CA LYS A 63 7.18 8.83 -16.75
C LYS A 63 7.87 7.46 -16.78
N ILE A 64 7.16 6.41 -17.16
CA ILE A 64 7.82 5.15 -17.53
C ILE A 64 8.48 5.45 -18.89
N SER A 65 9.75 5.08 -19.01
CA SER A 65 10.69 5.45 -20.08
C SER A 65 10.09 5.65 -21.48
N ASP A 66 10.75 6.51 -22.25
CA ASP A 66 10.40 7.01 -23.59
C ASP A 66 10.07 5.94 -24.67
N ASN A 67 10.12 4.65 -24.33
CA ASN A 67 9.92 3.52 -25.26
C ASN A 67 8.52 2.88 -25.17
N ALA A 68 7.59 3.40 -24.36
CA ALA A 68 6.26 2.80 -24.13
C ALA A 68 5.10 3.81 -24.12
N GLU A 69 5.13 4.78 -25.04
CA GLU A 69 4.14 5.88 -25.11
C GLU A 69 2.67 5.39 -25.16
N ASP A 70 2.36 4.37 -25.95
CA ASP A 70 0.98 3.87 -26.11
C ASP A 70 0.40 3.25 -24.82
N ASN A 71 1.21 2.53 -24.06
CA ASN A 71 0.80 1.93 -22.79
C ASN A 71 0.60 3.01 -21.71
N ASN A 72 1.44 4.04 -21.72
CA ASN A 72 1.35 5.17 -20.80
C ASN A 72 0.07 5.99 -21.02
N ILE A 73 -0.31 6.21 -22.29
CA ILE A 73 -1.55 6.89 -22.68
C ILE A 73 -2.77 6.13 -22.13
N ASN A 74 -2.82 4.81 -22.32
CA ASN A 74 -3.92 3.96 -21.84
C ASN A 74 -4.05 3.97 -20.30
N ILE A 75 -2.92 3.88 -19.58
CA ILE A 75 -2.90 3.92 -18.11
C ILE A 75 -3.42 5.28 -17.61
N ASN A 76 -2.99 6.38 -18.23
CA ASN A 76 -3.41 7.71 -17.84
C ASN A 76 -4.91 7.94 -18.11
N HIS A 77 -5.41 7.55 -19.29
CA HIS A 77 -6.84 7.63 -19.60
C HIS A 77 -7.69 6.80 -18.64
N ARG A 78 -7.24 5.60 -18.29
CA ARG A 78 -7.93 4.75 -17.31
C ARG A 78 -7.98 5.43 -15.94
N GLN A 79 -6.89 6.02 -15.46
CA GLN A 79 -6.89 6.73 -14.18
C GLN A 79 -7.81 7.95 -14.19
N LYS A 80 -7.77 8.75 -15.26
CA LYS A 80 -8.70 9.88 -15.44
C LYS A 80 -10.15 9.41 -15.39
N HIS A 81 -10.46 8.29 -16.06
CA HIS A 81 -11.79 7.70 -16.03
C HIS A 81 -12.20 7.26 -14.61
N LEU A 82 -11.32 6.55 -13.89
CA LEU A 82 -11.59 6.10 -12.52
C LEU A 82 -11.84 7.27 -11.56
N LEU A 83 -11.09 8.37 -11.68
CA LEU A 83 -11.25 9.57 -10.86
C LEU A 83 -12.54 10.35 -11.16
N CYS A 84 -13.08 10.22 -12.38
CA CYS A 84 -14.31 10.89 -12.78
C CYS A 84 -15.58 10.07 -12.50
N ASN A 85 -15.45 8.79 -12.13
CA ASN A 85 -16.58 7.92 -11.86
C ASN A 85 -16.80 7.77 -10.34
N ALA A 86 -17.92 8.31 -9.86
CA ALA A 86 -18.29 8.26 -8.44
C ALA A 86 -18.40 6.83 -7.89
N ALA A 87 -18.82 5.84 -8.71
CA ALA A 87 -18.92 4.45 -8.27
C ALA A 87 -17.56 3.83 -7.97
N HIS A 88 -16.52 4.18 -8.71
CA HIS A 88 -15.16 3.69 -8.43
C HIS A 88 -14.61 4.30 -7.15
N ILE A 89 -14.81 5.60 -6.93
CA ILE A 89 -14.41 6.26 -5.68
C ILE A 89 -15.17 5.68 -4.48
N SER A 90 -16.45 5.33 -4.65
CA SER A 90 -17.25 4.68 -3.59
C SER A 90 -16.64 3.36 -3.11
N SER A 91 -15.94 2.64 -3.98
CA SER A 91 -15.28 1.39 -3.62
C SER A 91 -14.04 1.66 -2.77
N ALA A 92 -13.25 2.67 -3.13
CA ALA A 92 -12.13 3.14 -2.31
C ALA A 92 -12.59 3.64 -0.93
N ILE A 93 -13.70 4.38 -0.87
CA ILE A 93 -14.28 4.82 0.42
C ILE A 93 -14.63 3.64 1.30
N ARG A 94 -15.34 2.64 0.75
CA ARG A 94 -15.72 1.44 1.51
C ARG A 94 -14.50 0.71 2.05
N GLU A 95 -13.48 0.52 1.21
CA GLU A 95 -12.23 -0.11 1.63
C GLU A 95 -11.58 0.63 2.81
N HIS A 96 -11.49 1.96 2.75
CA HIS A 96 -10.91 2.76 3.83
C HIS A 96 -11.78 2.79 5.08
N PHE A 97 -13.11 2.84 4.93
CA PHE A 97 -14.05 2.88 6.05
C PHE A 97 -14.05 1.57 6.83
N TYR A 98 -14.09 0.43 6.14
CA TYR A 98 -14.11 -0.91 6.74
C TYR A 98 -12.73 -1.45 7.11
N MET A 99 -11.65 -0.70 6.89
CA MET A 99 -10.29 -1.16 7.15
C MET A 99 -10.05 -1.56 8.61
N ASN A 100 -10.56 -0.78 9.56
CA ASN A 100 -10.45 -1.09 10.99
C ASN A 100 -11.20 -2.38 11.37
N GLU A 101 -12.35 -2.62 10.75
CA GLU A 101 -13.13 -3.85 10.94
C GLU A 101 -12.35 -5.06 10.41
N THR A 102 -11.79 -4.96 9.19
CA THR A 102 -10.90 -5.97 8.62
C THR A 102 -9.72 -6.28 9.54
N PHE A 103 -9.10 -5.27 10.14
CA PHE A 103 -8.01 -5.47 11.09
C PHE A 103 -8.45 -6.10 12.41
N SER A 104 -9.63 -5.77 12.90
CA SER A 104 -10.20 -6.42 14.08
C SER A 104 -10.44 -7.91 13.84
N GLN A 105 -10.93 -8.26 12.64
CA GLN A 105 -11.10 -9.66 12.21
C GLN A 105 -9.75 -10.36 12.06
N MET A 106 -8.73 -9.66 11.54
CA MET A 106 -7.38 -10.20 11.40
C MET A 106 -6.73 -10.48 12.76
N LYS A 107 -6.89 -9.58 13.74
CA LYS A 107 -6.44 -9.76 15.13
C LYS A 107 -7.08 -10.99 15.77
N LEU A 108 -8.35 -11.25 15.48
CA LEU A 108 -9.04 -12.46 15.92
C LEU A 108 -8.48 -13.71 15.21
N ALA A 109 -8.26 -13.65 13.90
CA ALA A 109 -7.67 -14.75 13.13
C ALA A 109 -6.28 -15.15 13.65
N TRP A 110 -5.42 -14.18 13.96
CA TRP A 110 -4.09 -14.42 14.53
C TRP A 110 -4.14 -15.13 15.88
N ARG A 111 -5.16 -14.84 16.71
CA ARG A 111 -5.38 -15.55 17.99
C ARG A 111 -5.84 -16.99 17.80
N MET A 112 -6.60 -17.27 16.75
CA MET A 112 -7.07 -18.63 16.46
C MET A 112 -5.98 -19.51 15.85
N LYS A 113 -5.15 -18.95 14.98
CA LYS A 113 -4.10 -19.69 14.29
C LYS A 113 -2.87 -18.80 14.05
N ALA A 114 -1.77 -19.18 14.69
CA ALA A 114 -0.48 -18.54 14.47
C ALA A 114 0.01 -18.73 13.02
N PHE A 115 0.82 -17.79 12.56
CA PHE A 115 1.41 -17.87 11.22
C PHE A 115 2.26 -19.15 11.08
N PRO A 116 2.17 -19.86 9.93
CA PRO A 116 2.96 -21.07 9.72
C PRO A 116 4.46 -20.79 9.78
N SER A 117 5.19 -21.57 10.58
CA SER A 117 6.63 -21.36 10.73
C SER A 117 7.42 -21.72 9.47
N ASN A 118 6.92 -22.62 8.63
CA ASN A 118 7.59 -23.10 7.42
C ASN A 118 7.71 -22.04 6.30
N ILE A 119 6.93 -20.96 6.36
CA ILE A 119 6.92 -19.90 5.35
C ILE A 119 7.88 -18.80 5.78
N SER A 120 8.77 -18.40 4.87
CA SER A 120 9.66 -17.25 5.08
C SER A 120 8.97 -15.97 4.65
N VAL A 121 9.23 -14.86 5.34
CA VAL A 121 8.55 -13.59 5.13
C VAL A 121 9.57 -12.50 4.84
N THR A 122 9.40 -11.75 3.76
CA THR A 122 10.16 -10.52 3.51
C THR A 122 9.22 -9.35 3.61
N ILE A 123 9.56 -8.39 4.47
CA ILE A 123 8.81 -7.15 4.63
C ILE A 123 9.64 -6.04 4.02
N VAL A 124 9.04 -5.33 3.08
CA VAL A 124 9.64 -4.20 2.40
C VAL A 124 8.90 -2.94 2.77
N ASN A 125 9.57 -2.08 3.53
CA ASN A 125 9.00 -0.82 3.99
C ASN A 125 9.73 0.36 3.39
N ARG A 126 8.98 1.40 3.09
CA ARG A 126 9.54 2.75 2.92
C ARG A 126 10.03 3.30 4.26
N ARG A 127 10.97 4.25 4.19
CA ARG A 127 11.43 5.00 5.38
C ARG A 127 10.34 5.82 6.06
N GLN A 128 9.30 6.21 5.32
CA GLN A 128 8.18 7.00 5.80
C GLN A 128 6.92 6.57 5.04
N TYR A 129 5.76 6.65 5.68
CA TYR A 129 4.49 6.30 5.05
C TYR A 129 4.14 7.30 3.93
N ASP A 130 4.13 8.59 4.25
CA ASP A 130 3.92 9.66 3.26
C ASP A 130 4.60 10.95 3.75
N LYS A 131 5.27 11.66 2.83
CA LYS A 131 5.94 12.95 3.06
C LYS A 131 4.98 14.03 3.56
N ILE A 132 3.71 13.95 3.17
CA ILE A 132 2.70 14.95 3.50
C ILE A 132 2.22 14.78 4.94
N LEU A 133 2.42 13.61 5.56
CA LEU A 133 2.02 13.36 6.93
C LEU A 133 2.91 14.08 7.94
N SER A 134 2.32 14.38 9.11
CA SER A 134 3.09 14.88 10.25
C SER A 134 4.12 13.84 10.70
N LYS A 135 5.19 14.33 11.34
CA LYS A 135 6.23 13.45 11.91
C LYS A 135 5.65 12.47 12.93
N GLU A 136 4.64 12.89 13.69
CA GLU A 136 3.94 12.05 14.68
C GLU A 136 3.21 10.87 14.01
N LEU A 137 2.47 11.11 12.92
CA LEU A 137 1.77 10.04 12.20
C LEU A 137 2.73 9.07 11.52
N ASN A 138 3.83 9.58 10.94
CA ASN A 138 4.88 8.71 10.39
C ASN A 138 5.57 7.89 11.50
N LYS A 139 5.74 8.44 12.70
CA LYS A 139 6.27 7.69 13.85
C LYS A 139 5.34 6.56 14.28
N ILE A 140 4.02 6.81 14.34
CA ILE A 140 3.03 5.78 14.65
C ILE A 140 3.06 4.65 13.62
N TRP A 141 3.22 5.00 12.33
CA TRP A 141 3.44 4.01 11.29
C TRP A 141 4.70 3.18 11.54
N ASP A 142 5.85 3.82 11.80
CA ASP A 142 7.10 3.10 12.06
C ASP A 142 7.00 2.17 13.28
N GLU A 143 6.34 2.63 14.36
CA GLU A 143 6.04 1.81 15.55
C GLU A 143 5.13 0.60 15.20
N SER A 144 4.17 0.76 14.28
CA SER A 144 3.33 -0.35 13.81
C SER A 144 4.10 -1.38 12.98
N GLN A 145 5.10 -0.94 12.21
CA GLN A 145 5.95 -1.83 11.44
C GLN A 145 6.89 -2.63 12.34
N GLU A 146 7.35 -2.03 13.43
CA GLU A 146 8.15 -2.69 14.44
C GLU A 146 7.37 -3.80 15.16
N TYR A 147 6.07 -3.60 15.38
CA TYR A 147 5.18 -4.64 15.90
C TYR A 147 5.12 -5.89 15.00
N LEU A 148 4.99 -5.73 13.68
CA LEU A 148 5.05 -6.87 12.74
C LEU A 148 6.35 -7.66 12.90
N ARG A 149 7.45 -6.94 13.12
CA ARG A 149 8.79 -7.51 13.25
C ARG A 149 8.92 -8.37 14.52
N MET A 150 8.45 -7.83 15.63
CA MET A 150 8.73 -8.39 16.95
C MET A 150 7.68 -9.40 17.42
N GLU A 151 6.42 -9.20 17.03
CA GLU A 151 5.30 -9.98 17.52
C GLU A 151 4.75 -10.99 16.51
N LEU A 152 4.46 -10.56 15.27
CA LEU A 152 3.71 -11.40 14.32
C LEU A 152 4.59 -12.44 13.59
N PHE A 153 5.80 -12.07 13.16
CA PHE A 153 6.64 -12.94 12.32
C PHE A 153 7.98 -13.32 12.96
N ARG A 154 8.02 -13.38 14.30
CA ARG A 154 9.22 -13.61 15.13
C ARG A 154 10.14 -14.69 14.50
N ASN A 155 11.38 -14.28 14.18
CA ASN A 155 12.55 -15.09 13.77
C ASN A 155 12.72 -15.52 12.28
N ARG A 156 11.94 -15.03 11.30
CA ARG A 156 12.15 -15.40 9.87
C ARG A 156 11.99 -14.26 8.86
N ILE A 157 12.25 -13.03 9.30
CA ILE A 157 11.97 -11.81 8.52
C ILE A 157 13.26 -11.28 7.91
N GLN A 158 13.27 -11.15 6.58
CA GLN A 158 14.15 -10.17 5.95
C GLN A 158 13.42 -8.84 5.89
N HIS A 159 13.94 -7.85 6.59
CA HIS A 159 13.42 -6.49 6.48
C HIS A 159 14.28 -5.71 5.49
N ARG A 160 13.64 -5.15 4.47
CA ARG A 160 14.31 -4.30 3.49
C ARG A 160 13.71 -2.91 3.52
N PHE A 161 14.55 -1.91 3.65
CA PHE A 161 14.13 -0.52 3.53
C PHE A 161 14.33 -0.04 2.10
N ILE A 162 13.29 0.56 1.54
CA ILE A 162 13.40 1.30 0.28
C ILE A 162 13.60 2.78 0.64
N ASP A 163 14.67 3.38 0.11
CA ASP A 163 14.91 4.81 0.19
C ASP A 163 14.04 5.57 -0.84
N SER A 164 12.74 5.33 -0.76
CA SER A 164 11.73 6.03 -1.53
C SER A 164 10.74 6.63 -0.57
N THR A 165 10.45 7.89 -0.83
CA THR A 165 9.43 8.68 -0.15
C THR A 165 8.19 8.85 -1.02
N ASP A 166 8.19 8.21 -2.19
CA ASP A 166 7.09 8.21 -3.12
C ASP A 166 6.10 7.11 -2.75
N LYS A 167 4.86 7.49 -2.45
CA LYS A 167 3.79 6.56 -2.12
C LYS A 167 3.40 5.63 -3.27
N TYR A 168 3.74 6.02 -4.51
CA TYR A 168 3.46 5.26 -5.72
C TYR A 168 4.71 4.55 -6.27
N PHE A 169 5.73 4.33 -5.44
CA PHE A 169 6.99 3.72 -5.91
C PHE A 169 6.80 2.36 -6.58
N ILE A 170 5.78 1.58 -6.17
CA ILE A 170 5.43 0.29 -6.77
C ILE A 170 5.20 0.44 -8.29
N PHE A 171 4.59 1.57 -8.68
CA PHE A 171 4.26 1.86 -10.07
C PHE A 171 5.35 2.69 -10.76
N ASN A 172 6.02 3.58 -10.03
CA ASN A 172 7.02 4.49 -10.60
C ASN A 172 8.42 3.88 -10.72
N LYS A 173 8.74 2.85 -9.92
CA LYS A 173 10.03 2.15 -9.92
C LYS A 173 9.82 0.62 -9.84
N PRO A 174 9.12 0.01 -10.81
CA PRO A 174 8.85 -1.42 -10.80
C PRO A 174 10.13 -2.26 -10.86
N ASP A 175 11.17 -1.79 -11.57
CA ASP A 175 12.45 -2.48 -11.71
C ASP A 175 13.14 -2.72 -10.36
N LEU A 176 13.01 -1.76 -9.44
CA LEU A 176 13.54 -1.87 -8.09
C LEU A 176 12.77 -2.93 -7.29
N LEU A 177 11.45 -3.01 -7.47
CA LEU A 177 10.65 -4.04 -6.82
C LEU A 177 10.96 -5.42 -7.40
N GLU A 178 11.12 -5.52 -8.71
CA GLU A 178 11.48 -6.76 -9.40
C GLU A 178 12.82 -7.30 -8.94
N SER A 179 13.85 -6.44 -8.82
CA SER A 179 15.16 -6.85 -8.32
C SER A 179 15.07 -7.34 -6.86
N LEU A 180 14.35 -6.63 -6.00
CA LEU A 180 14.14 -7.04 -4.61
C LEU A 180 13.43 -8.39 -4.49
N ILE A 181 12.43 -8.65 -5.33
CA ILE A 181 11.71 -9.92 -5.36
C ILE A 181 12.63 -11.03 -5.86
N LYS A 182 13.36 -10.80 -6.96
CA LYS A 182 14.34 -11.77 -7.50
C LYS A 182 15.41 -12.13 -6.48
N ASP A 183 15.98 -11.14 -5.80
CA ASP A 183 16.96 -11.35 -4.75
C ASP A 183 16.41 -12.19 -3.59
N SER A 184 15.18 -11.91 -3.17
CA SER A 184 14.53 -12.65 -2.08
C SER A 184 14.26 -14.10 -2.48
N ILE A 185 13.90 -14.35 -3.74
CA ILE A 185 13.73 -15.69 -4.28
C ILE A 185 15.07 -16.43 -4.36
N SER A 186 16.12 -15.78 -4.85
CA SER A 186 17.46 -16.39 -4.94
C SER A 186 17.99 -16.78 -3.56
N GLN A 187 17.89 -15.88 -2.58
CA GLN A 187 18.30 -16.16 -1.20
C GLN A 187 17.49 -17.30 -0.58
N TRP A 188 16.19 -17.38 -0.87
CA TRP A 188 15.37 -18.50 -0.41
C TRP A 188 15.80 -19.84 -1.03
N ARG A 189 16.14 -19.85 -2.34
CA ARG A 189 16.63 -21.06 -3.03
C ARG A 189 17.97 -21.54 -2.45
N GLU A 190 18.89 -20.62 -2.19
CA GLU A 190 20.17 -20.91 -1.55
C GLU A 190 20.00 -21.53 -0.17
N GLN A 191 19.13 -20.96 0.68
CA GLN A 191 18.85 -21.48 2.02
C GLN A 191 18.25 -22.89 2.01
N LYS A 192 17.60 -23.30 0.92
CA LYS A 192 17.01 -24.63 0.74
C LYS A 192 17.94 -25.61 0.02
N GLY A 193 19.11 -25.18 -0.45
CA GLY A 193 20.02 -26.01 -1.23
C GLY A 193 19.47 -26.38 -2.62
N LEU A 194 18.62 -25.52 -3.18
CA LEU A 194 17.99 -25.69 -4.50
C LEU A 194 18.66 -24.82 -5.59
N ALA A 195 19.81 -24.20 -5.26
CA ALA A 195 20.58 -23.34 -6.15
C ALA A 195 21.53 -24.14 -7.04
#